data_AF-A0A2E7Z161-F1
#
_entry.id   AF-A0A2E7Z161-F1
#
_cell.length_a   1.000
_cell.length_b   1.000
_cell.length_c   1.000
_cell.angle_alpha   90.00
_cell.angle_beta   90.00
_cell.angle_gamma   90.00
#
_symmetry.space_group_name_H-M   'P 1'
#
loop_
_entity.id
_entity.type
_entity.pdbx_description
1 polymer ?
#
loop_
_entity_poly.entity_id
_entity_poly.type
_entity_poly.pdbx_seq_one_letter_code
_entity_poly.pdbx_strand_id
1 'polypeptide(L)'
;MQPPPEYPENDPSLEHEDDLVNKVYGPSQSDIDRSRDGYESEQASRGLGSLIRKLMITVVSLVILGSLSIGLLGPLFGGSRSSQPAPPERVSADVLRVIDGRTIVVDWGDGEQTVRLIGVELPPFGDPFHDFTQEVTQSWIEGKEVLLEADQQDGDEQGRLMRYVFFDTVMINAALLLNGLGTLTTDHPNILYSDYLLEMERQARESGVGIWDSSSGEKDELQNDDSQAMNSFRTTAGATAS
;
A
#
# COMPACT_ATOMS: atom_id res chain seq x y z
N MET A 1 -25.40 -34.99 -77.47
CA MET A 1 -26.23 -35.48 -76.35
C MET A 1 -25.29 -35.78 -75.21
N GLN A 2 -25.22 -34.88 -74.23
CA GLN A 2 -24.44 -35.08 -73.00
C GLN A 2 -25.35 -35.71 -71.95
N PRO A 3 -24.87 -36.71 -71.18
CA PRO A 3 -25.62 -37.26 -70.06
C PRO A 3 -25.82 -36.18 -68.98
N PRO A 4 -26.94 -36.21 -68.24
CA PRO A 4 -27.17 -35.28 -67.14
C PRO A 4 -26.15 -35.52 -66.02
N PRO A 5 -25.68 -34.46 -65.33
CA PRO A 5 -24.72 -34.61 -64.24
C PRO A 5 -25.33 -35.33 -63.04
N GLU A 6 -24.55 -36.28 -62.50
CA GLU A 6 -24.84 -37.06 -61.29
C GLU A 6 -24.92 -36.16 -60.05
N TYR A 7 -25.93 -36.39 -59.22
CA TYR A 7 -26.03 -35.82 -57.88
C TYR A 7 -25.20 -36.68 -56.91
N PRO A 8 -24.28 -36.11 -56.11
CA PRO A 8 -23.52 -36.88 -55.15
C PRO A 8 -24.40 -37.39 -54.00
N GLU A 9 -24.10 -38.63 -53.60
CA GLU A 9 -24.70 -39.40 -52.51
C GLU A 9 -24.59 -38.70 -51.14
N ASN A 10 -25.64 -38.87 -50.32
CA ASN A 10 -25.67 -38.48 -48.92
C ASN A 10 -24.56 -39.20 -48.13
N ASP A 11 -23.55 -38.44 -47.69
CA ASP A 11 -22.57 -38.86 -46.70
C ASP A 11 -23.18 -38.78 -45.29
N PRO A 12 -23.31 -39.89 -44.53
CA PRO A 12 -23.89 -39.88 -43.20
C PRO A 12 -22.89 -39.55 -42.08
N SER A 13 -21.72 -38.97 -42.38
CA SER A 13 -20.66 -38.70 -41.38
C SER A 13 -20.53 -37.25 -40.91
N LEU A 14 -21.51 -36.38 -41.18
CA LEU A 14 -21.56 -35.03 -40.59
C LEU A 14 -22.49 -35.00 -39.37
N GLU A 15 -22.01 -35.53 -38.25
CA GLU A 15 -22.48 -35.12 -36.93
C GLU A 15 -21.70 -33.89 -36.46
N HIS A 16 -22.44 -32.98 -35.81
CA HIS A 16 -21.98 -31.89 -34.95
C HIS A 16 -21.35 -30.67 -35.62
N GLU A 17 -22.19 -29.67 -35.90
CA GLU A 17 -22.01 -28.29 -35.42
C GLU A 17 -23.28 -27.46 -35.73
N ASP A 18 -24.38 -27.74 -35.03
CA ASP A 18 -25.60 -26.90 -35.05
C ASP A 18 -26.23 -26.73 -33.65
N ASP A 19 -25.44 -26.96 -32.60
CA ASP A 19 -25.62 -26.24 -31.32
C ASP A 19 -24.80 -24.97 -31.49
N LEU A 20 -25.38 -23.78 -31.62
CA LEU A 20 -25.48 -22.86 -30.48
C LEU A 20 -26.29 -21.60 -30.83
N VAL A 21 -27.04 -21.59 -31.94
CA VAL A 21 -27.72 -20.37 -32.40
C VAL A 21 -29.23 -20.51 -32.22
N ASN A 22 -29.77 -19.76 -31.25
CA ASN A 22 -31.19 -19.50 -30.95
C ASN A 22 -31.93 -20.43 -29.98
N LYS A 23 -31.40 -20.59 -28.77
CA LYS A 23 -32.25 -20.61 -27.57
C LYS A 23 -31.74 -19.60 -26.55
N VAL A 24 -31.97 -18.32 -26.84
CA VAL A 24 -31.97 -17.29 -25.80
C VAL A 24 -33.21 -17.55 -24.94
N TYR A 25 -33.04 -18.36 -23.89
CA TYR A 25 -34.03 -18.49 -22.85
C TYR A 25 -34.07 -17.16 -22.10
N GLY A 26 -35.09 -16.34 -22.39
CA GLY A 26 -35.44 -15.23 -21.53
C GLY A 26 -35.82 -15.73 -20.13
N PRO A 27 -35.66 -14.90 -19.09
CA PRO A 27 -35.99 -15.29 -17.72
C PRO A 27 -37.42 -15.83 -17.64
N SER A 28 -37.62 -16.88 -16.85
CA SER A 28 -38.94 -17.47 -16.64
C SER A 28 -39.87 -16.44 -15.97
N GLN A 29 -41.19 -16.56 -16.12
CA GLN A 29 -42.12 -15.62 -15.45
C GLN A 29 -41.90 -15.56 -13.92
N SER A 30 -41.51 -16.67 -13.30
CA SER A 30 -41.14 -16.69 -11.88
C SER A 30 -39.87 -15.90 -11.54
N ASP A 31 -38.94 -15.72 -12.49
CA ASP A 31 -37.74 -14.89 -12.31
C ASP A 31 -38.05 -13.40 -12.55
N ILE A 32 -39.02 -13.10 -13.42
CA ILE A 32 -39.54 -11.73 -13.63
C ILE A 32 -40.32 -11.27 -12.39
N ASP A 33 -41.14 -12.13 -11.80
CA ASP A 33 -41.91 -11.78 -10.59
C ASP A 33 -40.99 -11.63 -9.37
N ARG A 34 -39.93 -12.45 -9.25
CA ARG A 34 -38.93 -12.30 -8.16
C ARG A 34 -38.11 -11.01 -8.27
N SER A 35 -37.93 -10.47 -9.48
CA SER A 35 -37.26 -9.18 -9.68
C SER A 35 -38.21 -7.98 -9.54
N ARG A 36 -39.53 -8.20 -9.54
CA ARG A 36 -40.53 -7.14 -9.33
C ARG A 36 -40.62 -6.67 -7.87
N ASP A 37 -40.28 -7.54 -6.91
CA ASP A 37 -40.26 -7.20 -5.48
C ASP A 37 -38.96 -6.49 -5.03
N GLY A 38 -37.96 -6.39 -5.92
CA GLY A 38 -36.68 -5.72 -5.65
C GLY A 38 -36.64 -4.23 -5.99
N TYR A 39 -37.64 -3.70 -6.71
CA TYR A 39 -37.68 -2.31 -7.15
C TYR A 39 -38.84 -1.49 -6.57
N GLU A 40 -39.59 -2.04 -5.62
CA GLU A 40 -40.57 -1.30 -4.82
C GLU A 40 -40.01 -0.91 -3.45
N SER A 41 -38.86 -0.23 -3.45
CA SER A 41 -38.48 0.64 -2.32
C SER A 41 -38.10 2.07 -2.73
N GLU A 42 -38.34 2.45 -3.99
CA GLU A 42 -38.20 3.83 -4.47
C GLU A 42 -39.54 4.57 -4.64
N GLN A 43 -40.52 4.34 -3.77
CA GLN A 43 -41.69 5.21 -3.61
C GLN A 43 -41.91 5.62 -2.15
N ALA A 44 -40.87 6.17 -1.51
CA ALA A 44 -41.05 6.93 -0.27
C ALA A 44 -40.04 8.07 -0.06
N SER A 45 -39.18 8.37 -1.04
CA SER A 45 -38.05 9.30 -0.86
C SER A 45 -38.29 10.73 -1.38
N ARG A 46 -39.50 11.09 -1.84
CA ARG A 46 -39.79 12.44 -2.38
C ARG A 46 -40.20 13.50 -1.37
N GLY A 47 -40.48 13.14 -0.11
CA GLY A 47 -40.87 14.11 0.93
C GLY A 47 -39.88 14.25 2.09
N LEU A 48 -39.26 13.15 2.51
CA LEU A 48 -38.50 13.09 3.76
C LEU A 48 -37.00 13.32 3.60
N GLY A 49 -36.38 12.94 2.47
CA GLY A 49 -34.95 13.14 2.24
C GLY A 49 -34.56 14.62 2.08
N SER A 50 -35.44 15.43 1.47
CA SER A 50 -35.24 16.89 1.37
C SER A 50 -35.33 17.56 2.74
N LEU A 51 -36.26 17.10 3.59
CA LEU A 51 -36.40 17.60 4.94
C LEU A 51 -35.24 17.15 5.82
N ILE A 52 -34.78 15.90 5.73
CA ILE A 52 -33.61 15.41 6.51
C ILE A 52 -32.33 16.10 6.05
N ARG A 53 -32.14 16.32 4.74
CA ARG A 53 -30.98 17.07 4.22
C ARG A 53 -31.06 18.55 4.58
N LYS A 54 -32.24 19.18 4.53
CA LYS A 54 -32.44 20.56 4.99
C LYS A 54 -32.28 20.66 6.51
N LEU A 55 -32.78 19.68 7.28
CA LEU A 55 -32.65 19.61 8.73
C LEU A 55 -31.18 19.43 9.12
N MET A 56 -30.46 18.52 8.44
CA MET A 56 -29.00 18.35 8.59
C MET A 56 -28.27 19.65 8.25
N ILE A 57 -28.58 20.31 7.14
CA ILE A 57 -27.95 21.59 6.79
C ILE A 57 -28.27 22.66 7.84
N THR A 58 -29.51 22.78 8.31
CA THR A 58 -29.87 23.75 9.36
C THR A 58 -29.27 23.41 10.72
N VAL A 59 -29.15 22.13 11.09
CA VAL A 59 -28.51 21.69 12.33
C VAL A 59 -27.00 21.93 12.25
N VAL A 60 -26.35 21.61 11.13
CA VAL A 60 -24.94 21.92 10.89
C VAL A 60 -24.72 23.44 10.89
N SER A 61 -25.59 24.22 10.26
CA SER A 61 -25.52 25.69 10.31
C SER A 61 -25.77 26.25 11.71
N LEU A 62 -26.68 25.68 12.50
CA LEU A 62 -26.91 26.07 13.90
C LEU A 62 -25.75 25.66 14.82
N VAL A 63 -25.08 24.53 14.55
CA VAL A 63 -23.87 24.12 15.27
C VAL A 63 -22.70 25.04 14.93
N ILE A 64 -22.56 25.44 13.65
CA ILE A 64 -21.53 26.41 13.21
C ILE A 64 -21.82 27.82 13.75
N LEU A 65 -23.09 28.28 13.74
CA LEU A 65 -23.47 29.59 14.27
C LEU A 65 -23.45 29.62 15.81
N GLY A 66 -23.80 28.50 16.46
CA GLY A 66 -23.69 28.32 17.90
C GLY A 66 -22.24 28.25 18.38
N SER A 67 -21.35 27.58 17.64
CA SER A 67 -19.92 27.54 17.94
C SER A 67 -19.23 28.89 17.68
N LEU A 68 -19.71 29.68 16.72
CA LEU A 68 -19.26 31.07 16.52
C LEU A 68 -19.67 32.01 17.66
N SER A 69 -20.74 31.67 18.40
CA SER A 69 -21.24 32.47 19.52
C SER A 69 -20.63 32.08 20.88
N ILE A 70 -20.17 30.83 21.04
CA ILE A 70 -19.48 30.37 22.25
C ILE A 70 -18.00 30.81 22.27
N GLY A 71 -17.39 31.00 21.09
CA GLY A 71 -16.02 31.48 20.96
C GLY A 71 -15.78 32.96 21.32
N LEU A 72 -16.83 33.78 21.49
CA LEU A 72 -16.69 35.22 21.73
C LEU A 72 -16.85 35.65 23.20
N LEU A 73 -17.20 34.73 24.11
CA LEU A 73 -17.29 34.99 25.56
C LEU A 73 -16.21 34.27 26.38
N GLY A 74 -15.32 33.53 25.72
CA GLY A 74 -14.23 32.77 26.36
C GLY A 74 -13.09 33.57 27.01
N PRO A 75 -12.74 34.82 26.64
CA PRO A 75 -11.50 35.42 27.15
C PRO A 75 -11.64 36.14 28.51
N LEU A 76 -12.68 35.89 29.31
CA LEU A 76 -12.82 36.49 30.65
C LEU A 76 -12.51 35.56 31.83
N PHE A 77 -12.27 34.27 31.58
CA PHE A 77 -11.79 33.36 32.63
C PHE A 77 -10.40 32.86 32.25
N GLY A 78 -9.40 33.32 32.99
CA GLY A 78 -8.00 32.99 32.80
C GLY A 78 -7.75 31.49 32.84
N GLY A 79 -7.73 30.86 31.67
CA GLY A 79 -7.05 29.60 31.47
C GLY A 79 -5.60 29.91 31.16
N SER A 80 -4.69 29.45 32.01
CA SER A 80 -3.28 29.34 31.69
C SER A 80 -3.16 28.77 30.28
N ARG A 81 -2.60 29.53 29.34
CA ARG A 81 -2.16 28.96 28.06
C ARG A 81 -1.16 27.89 28.46
N SER A 82 -1.59 26.63 28.49
CA SER A 82 -0.67 25.51 28.39
C SER A 82 0.17 25.83 27.17
N SER A 83 1.44 26.14 27.40
CA SER A 83 2.46 26.25 26.37
C SER A 83 2.48 24.91 25.68
N GLN A 84 1.62 24.74 24.69
CA GLN A 84 1.69 23.63 23.78
C GLN A 84 3.07 23.76 23.14
N PRO A 85 3.97 22.78 23.34
CA PRO A 85 5.28 22.85 22.72
C PRO A 85 5.05 23.09 21.23
N ALA A 86 5.79 24.05 20.68
CA ALA A 86 5.76 24.27 19.24
C ALA A 86 6.04 22.93 18.54
N PRO A 87 5.37 22.63 17.42
CA PRO A 87 5.75 21.48 16.61
C PRO A 87 7.26 21.55 16.37
N PRO A 88 7.97 20.41 16.45
CA PRO A 88 9.40 20.36 16.15
C PRO A 88 9.68 21.04 14.81
N GLU A 89 10.72 21.86 14.79
CA GLU A 89 11.10 22.64 13.61
C GLU A 89 11.52 21.67 12.49
N ARG A 90 10.91 21.83 11.32
CA ARG A 90 11.23 21.06 10.12
C ARG A 90 12.01 21.92 9.15
N VAL A 91 13.08 21.34 8.60
CA VAL A 91 13.94 21.98 7.61
C VAL A 91 13.66 21.38 6.24
N SER A 92 13.48 22.23 5.23
CA SER A 92 13.33 21.78 3.83
C SER A 92 14.69 21.42 3.24
N ALA A 93 14.76 20.32 2.50
CA ALA A 93 15.98 19.87 1.83
C ALA A 93 15.66 19.12 0.53
N ASP A 94 16.50 19.29 -0.49
CA ASP A 94 16.42 18.54 -1.73
C ASP A 94 17.14 17.20 -1.59
N VAL A 95 16.48 16.09 -1.94
CA VAL A 95 17.09 14.76 -1.97
C VAL A 95 17.90 14.60 -3.24
N LEU A 96 19.22 14.54 -3.11
CA LEU A 96 20.14 14.39 -4.23
C LEU A 96 20.28 12.95 -4.71
N ARG A 97 20.32 11.99 -3.76
CA ARG A 97 20.41 10.55 -4.05
C ARG A 97 20.04 9.70 -2.84
N VAL A 98 19.60 8.47 -3.08
CA VAL A 98 19.40 7.44 -2.05
C VAL A 98 20.55 6.43 -2.08
N ILE A 99 21.14 6.14 -0.90
CA ILE A 99 22.29 5.23 -0.77
C ILE A 99 21.83 3.77 -0.60
N ASP A 100 21.01 3.47 0.41
CA ASP A 100 20.63 2.08 0.77
C ASP A 100 19.15 1.93 1.15
N GLY A 101 18.31 2.95 0.98
CA GLY A 101 16.87 2.90 1.29
C GLY A 101 16.51 3.45 2.68
N ARG A 102 17.46 3.49 3.62
CA ARG A 102 17.31 4.26 4.88
C ARG A 102 18.33 5.39 5.03
N THR A 103 19.25 5.51 4.09
CA THR A 103 20.25 6.57 4.06
C THR A 103 20.11 7.35 2.76
N ILE A 104 20.00 8.67 2.88
CA ILE A 104 19.86 9.61 1.76
C ILE A 104 20.93 10.69 1.84
N VAL A 105 21.23 11.30 0.70
CA VAL A 105 22.04 12.52 0.63
C VAL A 105 21.14 13.67 0.22
N VAL A 106 21.24 14.77 0.96
CA VAL A 106 20.39 15.95 0.79
C VAL A 106 21.23 17.22 0.72
N ASP A 107 20.63 18.30 0.24
CA ASP A 107 21.18 19.65 0.35
C ASP A 107 20.07 20.62 0.78
N TRP A 108 20.36 21.48 1.76
CA TRP A 108 19.46 22.54 2.23
C TRP A 108 20.13 23.92 2.20
N GLY A 109 21.14 24.09 1.35
CA GLY A 109 21.88 25.35 1.18
C GLY A 109 23.21 25.41 1.92
N ASP A 110 23.65 24.31 2.55
CA ASP A 110 24.95 24.18 3.23
C ASP A 110 25.78 23.01 2.68
N GLY A 111 25.48 22.59 1.45
CA GLY A 111 26.16 21.50 0.74
C GLY A 111 25.60 20.12 1.08
N GLU A 112 26.22 19.08 0.49
CA GLU A 112 25.74 17.70 0.66
C GLU A 112 25.86 17.22 2.11
N GLN A 113 24.74 16.78 2.68
CA GLN A 113 24.67 16.14 3.98
C GLN A 113 24.12 14.73 3.85
N THR A 114 24.70 13.78 4.58
CA THR A 114 24.17 12.40 4.65
C THR A 114 23.19 12.29 5.80
N VAL A 115 21.98 11.81 5.52
CA VAL A 115 20.91 11.64 6.50
C VAL A 115 20.56 10.15 6.63
N ARG A 116 20.54 9.65 7.86
CA ARG A 116 20.02 8.32 8.22
C ARG A 116 18.63 8.48 8.81
N LEU A 117 17.69 7.67 8.32
CA LEU A 117 16.33 7.61 8.84
C LEU A 117 16.33 6.99 10.24
N ILE A 118 15.79 7.72 11.22
CA ILE A 118 15.64 7.26 12.60
C ILE A 118 14.63 6.10 12.64
N GLY A 119 14.97 5.05 13.39
CA GLY A 119 14.04 3.99 13.76
C GLY A 119 13.77 2.95 12.67
N VAL A 120 14.54 2.95 11.58
CA VAL A 120 14.43 1.96 10.49
C VAL A 120 15.73 1.18 10.36
N GLU A 121 15.63 -0.14 10.43
CA GLU A 121 16.70 -1.07 10.10
C GLU A 121 16.33 -1.87 8.85
N LEU A 122 17.31 -2.08 7.98
CA LEU A 122 17.10 -2.83 6.75
C LEU A 122 17.44 -4.30 6.94
N PRO A 123 16.91 -5.19 6.09
CA PRO A 123 17.40 -6.55 5.97
C PRO A 123 18.92 -6.58 5.72
N PRO A 124 19.62 -7.68 6.07
CA PRO A 124 21.05 -7.83 5.82
C PRO A 124 21.38 -7.70 4.32
N PHE A 125 22.62 -7.30 4.01
CA PHE A 125 23.12 -7.29 2.64
C PHE A 125 22.97 -8.67 1.98
N GLY A 126 22.48 -8.69 0.74
CA GLY A 126 22.19 -9.91 -0.01
C GLY A 126 20.77 -10.43 0.15
N ASP A 127 19.99 -9.88 1.08
CA ASP A 127 18.54 -10.10 1.12
C ASP A 127 17.86 -9.35 -0.05
N PRO A 128 16.96 -9.97 -0.83
CA PRO A 128 16.25 -9.30 -1.92
C PRO A 128 15.51 -8.02 -1.51
N PHE A 129 15.03 -7.96 -0.26
CA PHE A 129 14.35 -6.78 0.25
C PHE A 129 15.29 -5.63 0.57
N HIS A 130 16.60 -5.86 0.71
CA HIS A 130 17.58 -4.79 0.89
C HIS A 130 17.61 -3.87 -0.34
N ASP A 131 17.91 -4.43 -1.51
CA ASP A 131 18.00 -3.67 -2.76
C ASP A 131 16.63 -3.15 -3.20
N PHE A 132 15.56 -3.94 -3.00
CA PHE A 132 14.21 -3.49 -3.30
C PHE A 132 13.80 -2.27 -2.47
N THR A 133 14.19 -2.21 -1.20
CA THR A 133 13.90 -1.05 -0.35
C THR A 133 14.60 0.22 -0.84
N GLN A 134 15.84 0.08 -1.34
CA GLN A 134 16.55 1.19 -1.98
C GLN A 134 15.79 1.70 -3.20
N GLU A 135 15.39 0.82 -4.12
CA GLU A 135 14.66 1.19 -5.33
C GLU A 135 13.32 1.87 -5.04
N VAL A 136 12.57 1.34 -4.06
CA VAL A 136 11.30 1.94 -3.63
C VAL A 136 11.53 3.34 -3.07
N THR A 137 12.53 3.51 -2.19
CA THR A 137 12.86 4.81 -1.61
C THR A 137 13.30 5.81 -2.67
N GLN A 138 14.11 5.38 -3.64
CA GLN A 138 14.49 6.20 -4.81
C GLN A 138 13.25 6.69 -5.55
N SER A 139 12.33 5.79 -5.88
CA SER A 139 11.09 6.15 -6.58
C SER A 139 10.21 7.13 -5.81
N TRP A 140 10.26 7.08 -4.48
CA TRP A 140 9.45 7.92 -3.61
C TRP A 140 10.00 9.33 -3.46
N ILE A 141 11.31 9.49 -3.29
CA ILE A 141 11.87 10.77 -2.84
C ILE A 141 13.11 11.27 -3.59
N GLU A 142 13.76 10.47 -4.44
CA GLU A 142 14.95 10.96 -5.16
C GLU A 142 14.61 12.12 -6.11
N GLY A 143 15.40 13.19 -6.05
CA GLY A 143 15.17 14.41 -6.83
C GLY A 143 13.99 15.26 -6.35
N LYS A 144 13.46 15.02 -5.15
CA LYS A 144 12.33 15.76 -4.58
C LYS A 144 12.74 16.52 -3.32
N GLU A 145 11.97 17.56 -3.01
CA GLU A 145 12.07 18.28 -1.75
C GLU A 145 11.39 17.47 -0.63
N VAL A 146 12.05 17.35 0.52
CA VAL A 146 11.54 16.70 1.72
C VAL A 146 11.70 17.61 2.93
N LEU A 147 10.90 17.36 3.97
CA LEU A 147 11.06 17.99 5.26
C LEU A 147 11.81 17.05 6.21
N LEU A 148 12.85 17.58 6.86
CA LEU A 148 13.68 16.89 7.82
C LEU A 148 13.35 17.36 9.24
N GLU A 149 13.06 16.41 10.11
CA GLU A 149 12.78 16.66 11.53
C GLU A 149 13.82 15.95 12.39
N ALA A 150 14.53 16.72 13.21
CA ALA A 150 15.48 16.18 14.18
C ALA A 150 14.79 15.75 15.47
N ASP A 151 15.48 14.93 16.25
CA ASP A 151 15.12 14.61 17.63
C ASP A 151 16.27 15.04 18.57
N GLN A 152 16.35 14.48 19.78
CA GLN A 152 17.30 14.87 20.82
C GLN A 152 18.77 14.82 20.42
N GLN A 153 19.17 13.83 19.62
CA GLN A 153 20.52 13.67 19.11
C GLN A 153 20.55 13.89 17.61
N ASP A 154 21.38 14.84 17.18
CA ASP A 154 21.38 15.36 15.82
C ASP A 154 22.03 14.42 14.79
N GLY A 155 23.00 13.60 15.19
CA GLY A 155 23.73 12.72 14.29
C GLY A 155 24.31 11.49 14.99
N ASP A 156 24.71 10.51 14.20
CA ASP A 156 25.34 9.27 14.67
C ASP A 156 26.87 9.38 14.77
N GLU A 157 27.51 8.31 15.26
CA GLU A 157 28.97 8.25 15.44
C GLU A 157 29.74 8.34 14.11
N GLN A 158 29.08 8.06 12.99
CA GLN A 158 29.62 8.14 11.64
C GLN A 158 29.51 9.54 11.04
N GLY A 159 28.90 10.50 11.77
CA GLY A 159 28.71 11.87 11.33
C GLY A 159 27.53 12.04 10.36
N ARG A 160 26.65 11.04 10.24
CA ARG A 160 25.39 11.19 9.49
C ARG A 160 24.37 11.86 10.39
N LEU A 161 23.54 12.70 9.80
CA LEU A 161 22.46 13.34 10.51
C LEU A 161 21.30 12.36 10.68
N MET A 162 20.68 12.37 11.85
CA MET A 162 19.58 11.46 12.17
C MET A 162 18.27 12.23 12.06
N ARG A 163 17.38 11.80 11.14
CA ARG A 163 16.13 12.52 10.86
C ARG A 163 14.94 11.59 10.71
N TYR A 164 13.77 12.12 11.05
CA TYR A 164 12.52 11.72 10.44
C TYR A 164 12.34 12.50 9.14
N VAL A 165 12.04 11.80 8.06
CA VAL A 165 11.95 12.38 6.71
C VAL A 165 10.49 12.37 6.27
N PHE A 166 10.00 13.50 5.81
CA PHE A 166 8.64 13.66 5.31
C PHE A 166 8.64 14.10 3.85
N PHE A 167 7.86 13.42 3.03
CA PHE A 167 7.51 13.89 1.69
C PHE A 167 6.02 14.28 1.71
N ASP A 168 5.74 15.55 1.45
CA ASP A 168 4.43 16.16 1.70
C ASP A 168 3.95 15.90 3.14
N THR A 169 2.90 15.08 3.29
CA THR A 169 2.32 14.69 4.59
C THR A 169 2.72 13.28 5.03
N VAL A 170 3.52 12.57 4.23
CA VAL A 170 3.90 11.18 4.47
C VAL A 170 5.26 11.11 5.14
N MET A 171 5.32 10.48 6.31
CA MET A 171 6.59 10.15 6.95
C MET A 171 7.20 8.90 6.28
N ILE A 172 8.34 9.07 5.63
CA ILE A 172 9.03 8.00 4.88
C ILE A 172 9.44 6.86 5.82
N ASN A 173 9.94 7.18 7.02
CA ASN A 173 10.30 6.19 8.04
C ASN A 173 9.14 5.23 8.34
N ALA A 174 7.94 5.79 8.55
CA ALA A 174 6.72 5.04 8.80
C ALA A 174 6.25 4.25 7.57
N ALA A 175 6.32 4.86 6.38
CA ALA A 175 5.94 4.21 5.13
C ALA A 175 6.79 2.96 4.83
N LEU A 176 8.09 3.01 5.10
CA LEU A 176 8.98 1.85 4.97
C LEU A 176 8.53 0.69 5.86
N LEU A 177 8.27 0.97 7.14
CA LEU A 177 7.83 -0.05 8.09
C LEU A 177 6.45 -0.62 7.74
N LEU A 178 5.50 0.24 7.37
CA LEU A 178 4.14 -0.16 7.00
C LEU A 178 4.10 -1.08 5.77
N ASN A 179 5.03 -0.89 4.83
CA ASN A 179 5.15 -1.73 3.63
C ASN A 179 6.05 -2.96 3.85
N GLY A 180 6.53 -3.20 5.07
CA GLY A 180 7.41 -4.33 5.39
C GLY A 180 8.78 -4.23 4.71
N LEU A 181 9.27 -3.02 4.46
CA LEU A 181 10.57 -2.74 3.82
C LEU A 181 11.70 -2.52 4.84
N GLY A 182 11.45 -2.88 6.09
CA GLY A 182 12.40 -2.74 7.19
C GLY A 182 11.76 -3.13 8.50
N THR A 183 12.59 -3.19 9.53
CA THR A 183 12.17 -3.44 10.91
C THR A 183 12.39 -2.20 11.77
N LEU A 184 11.62 -2.10 12.86
CA LEU A 184 11.81 -1.06 13.85
C LEU A 184 13.13 -1.31 14.60
N THR A 185 13.98 -0.29 14.68
CA THR A 185 15.09 -0.23 15.63
C THR A 185 14.89 0.94 16.59
N THR A 186 15.41 0.83 17.81
CA THR A 186 15.31 1.90 18.81
C THR A 186 16.64 2.65 18.90
N ASP A 187 16.64 3.90 18.42
CA ASP A 187 17.83 4.73 18.33
C ASP A 187 17.91 5.73 19.50
N HIS A 188 18.16 5.29 20.74
CA HIS A 188 18.22 6.22 21.87
C HIS A 188 19.30 7.32 21.70
N PRO A 189 19.00 8.58 22.07
CA PRO A 189 17.78 9.09 22.71
C PRO A 189 16.64 9.48 21.73
N ASN A 190 16.79 9.20 20.43
CA ASN A 190 15.84 9.57 19.38
C ASN A 190 14.65 8.60 19.30
N ILE A 191 13.59 8.90 20.07
CA ILE A 191 12.42 8.04 20.21
C ILE A 191 11.09 8.80 20.05
N LEU A 192 11.10 10.03 19.51
CA LEU A 192 9.91 10.88 19.39
C LEU A 192 8.71 10.18 18.73
N TYR A 193 8.94 9.34 17.71
CA TYR A 193 7.89 8.59 17.02
C TYR A 193 7.96 7.06 17.24
N SER A 194 8.66 6.56 18.26
CA SER A 194 8.85 5.11 18.44
C SER A 194 7.54 4.32 18.48
N ASP A 195 6.54 4.83 19.20
CA ASP A 195 5.25 4.16 19.35
C ASP A 195 4.46 4.14 18.03
N TYR A 196 4.56 5.22 17.25
CA TYR A 196 3.93 5.30 15.94
C TYR A 196 4.59 4.34 14.94
N LEU A 197 5.92 4.29 14.93
CA LEU A 197 6.67 3.38 14.07
C LEU A 197 6.42 1.91 14.43
N LEU A 198 6.32 1.59 15.73
CA LEU A 198 5.95 0.25 16.20
C LEU A 198 4.58 -0.19 15.68
N GLU A 199 3.62 0.73 15.67
CA GLU A 199 2.29 0.46 15.14
C GLU A 199 2.29 0.21 13.63
N MET A 200 3.13 0.92 12.86
CA MET A 200 3.28 0.67 11.41
C MET A 200 3.88 -0.70 11.14
N GLU A 201 4.92 -1.08 11.88
CA GLU A 201 5.52 -2.42 11.76
C GLU A 201 4.54 -3.52 12.16
N ARG A 202 3.74 -3.31 13.22
CA ARG A 202 2.69 -4.25 13.64
C ARG A 202 1.68 -4.49 12.52
N GLN A 203 1.22 -3.43 11.85
CA GLN A 203 0.28 -3.54 10.73
C GLN A 203 0.89 -4.29 9.55
N ALA A 204 2.17 -4.07 9.26
CA ALA A 204 2.86 -4.79 8.19
C ALA A 204 2.95 -6.29 8.48
N ARG A 205 3.27 -6.67 9.72
CA ARG A 205 3.29 -8.07 10.17
C ARG A 205 1.93 -8.74 10.04
N GLU A 206 0.88 -8.06 10.49
CA GLU A 206 -0.49 -8.59 10.44
C GLU A 206 -1.01 -8.74 9.01
N SER A 207 -0.55 -7.86 8.11
CA SER A 207 -0.90 -7.90 6.70
C SER A 207 -0.02 -8.87 5.89
N GLY A 208 1.06 -9.40 6.48
CA GLY A 208 1.99 -10.31 5.82
C GLY A 208 2.65 -9.69 4.58
N VAL A 209 3.04 -8.42 4.65
CA VAL A 209 3.65 -7.69 3.51
C VAL A 209 5.16 -7.58 3.64
N GLY A 210 5.85 -7.45 2.50
CA GLY A 210 7.29 -7.27 2.46
C GLY A 210 8.03 -8.45 3.10
N ILE A 211 8.96 -8.16 4.00
CA ILE A 211 9.73 -9.17 4.75
C ILE A 211 8.86 -10.08 5.63
N TRP A 212 7.58 -9.74 5.83
CA TRP A 212 6.65 -10.52 6.65
C TRP A 212 5.78 -11.48 5.81
N ASP A 213 5.93 -11.51 4.49
CA ASP A 213 5.20 -12.42 3.61
C ASP A 213 5.74 -13.86 3.79
N SER A 214 4.92 -14.74 4.35
CA SER A 214 5.26 -16.15 4.60
C SER A 214 5.39 -16.98 3.32
N SER A 215 4.84 -16.53 2.18
CA SER A 215 4.95 -17.22 0.90
C SER A 215 6.34 -17.09 0.25
N SER A 216 7.16 -16.16 0.74
CA SER A 216 8.55 -15.94 0.31
C SER A 216 9.44 -17.14 0.64
N GLY A 217 9.26 -17.74 1.83
CA GLY A 217 10.12 -18.82 2.32
C GLY A 217 9.85 -20.18 1.67
N GLU A 218 8.64 -20.41 1.15
CA GLU A 218 8.27 -21.71 0.58
C GLU A 218 8.83 -21.93 -0.84
N LYS A 219 9.20 -20.86 -1.54
CA LYS A 219 9.83 -20.95 -2.88
C LYS A 219 11.27 -21.42 -2.84
N ASP A 220 11.97 -21.22 -1.72
CA ASP A 220 13.37 -21.65 -1.54
C ASP A 220 13.47 -23.15 -1.16
N GLU A 221 12.46 -23.72 -0.51
CA GLU A 221 12.43 -25.17 -0.24
C GLU A 221 12.04 -25.99 -1.48
N LEU A 222 11.06 -25.51 -2.27
CA LEU A 222 10.62 -26.22 -3.48
C LEU A 222 11.69 -26.23 -4.58
N GLN A 223 12.52 -25.19 -4.71
CA GLN A 223 13.64 -25.19 -5.67
C GLN A 223 14.81 -26.07 -5.23
N ASN A 224 15.00 -26.25 -3.91
CA ASN A 224 16.02 -27.16 -3.40
C ASN A 224 15.63 -28.63 -3.60
N ASP A 225 14.35 -29.00 -3.45
CA ASP A 225 13.90 -30.38 -3.64
C ASP A 225 13.97 -30.81 -5.12
N ASP A 226 13.59 -29.94 -6.06
CA ASP A 226 13.72 -30.20 -7.50
C ASP A 226 15.19 -30.37 -7.94
N SER A 227 16.10 -29.64 -7.31
CA SER A 227 17.55 -29.72 -7.57
C SER A 227 18.17 -31.01 -7.04
N GLN A 228 17.71 -31.49 -5.87
CA GLN A 228 18.15 -32.76 -5.28
C GLN A 228 17.57 -33.96 -6.04
N ALA A 229 16.31 -33.88 -6.49
CA ALA A 229 15.69 -34.89 -7.34
C ALA A 229 16.40 -35.03 -8.69
N MET A 230 16.76 -33.92 -9.35
CA MET A 230 17.50 -33.91 -10.62
C MET A 230 18.92 -34.51 -10.51
N ASN A 231 19.63 -34.32 -9.40
CA ASN A 231 20.97 -34.88 -9.21
C ASN A 231 20.96 -36.40 -8.89
N SER A 232 19.92 -36.88 -8.21
CA SER A 232 19.75 -38.31 -7.95
C SER A 232 19.48 -39.11 -9.24
N PHE A 233 18.76 -38.52 -10.19
CA PHE A 233 18.44 -39.15 -11.48
C PHE A 233 19.65 -39.27 -12.43
N ARG A 234 20.60 -38.32 -12.37
CA ARG A 234 21.81 -38.36 -13.19
C ARG A 234 22.85 -39.37 -12.69
N THR A 235 22.81 -39.71 -11.41
CA THR A 235 23.79 -40.63 -10.79
C THR A 235 23.47 -42.10 -11.08
N THR A 236 22.19 -42.46 -11.28
CA THR A 236 21.80 -43.84 -11.61
C THR A 236 21.93 -44.17 -13.10
N ALA A 237 21.82 -43.17 -13.99
CA ALA A 237 21.97 -43.36 -15.44
C ALA A 237 23.43 -43.48 -15.92
N GLY A 238 24.42 -43.10 -15.10
CA GLY A 238 25.85 -43.16 -15.44
C GLY A 238 26.58 -44.45 -15.05
N ALA A 239 25.93 -45.37 -14.34
CA ALA A 239 26.60 -46.51 -13.70
C ALA A 239 26.57 -47.84 -14.49
N THR A 240 26.13 -47.86 -15.76
CA THR A 240 25.99 -49.10 -16.56
C THR A 240 26.77 -49.11 -17.88
N ALA A 241 27.75 -48.22 -18.06
CA ALA A 241 28.64 -48.23 -19.22
C ALA A 241 30.11 -48.31 -18.78
N SER A 242 30.57 -49.51 -18.43
CA SER A 242 31.98 -49.94 -18.49
C SER A 242 32.07 -51.46 -18.52
#